data_AF-A0A2J8LLZ0-F1
#
_entry.id   AF-A0A2J8LLZ0-F1
#
_cell.length_a   1.000
_cell.length_b   1.000
_cell.length_c   1.000
_cell.angle_alpha   90.00
_cell.angle_beta   90.00
_cell.angle_gamma   90.00
#
_symmetry.space_group_name_H-M   'P 1'
#
loop_
_entity.id
_entity.type
_entity.pdbx_description
1 polymer ?
#
loop_
_entity_poly.entity_id
_entity_poly.type
_entity_poly.pdbx_seq_one_letter_code
_entity_poly.pdbx_strand_id
1 'polypeptide(L)'
;MPNRKPSRNAYYFFVQEKIPELRRRGLPVARVADAIPYCSADWAKPVFTPLRRPGMLVPKQNVSPPDMSTLSLKGDQALLGGIFYFLNIFSHGELPPHCEQRFLPCEIGCVKYSLQEGIMADFHSFINPGEIPRGFRFHCQAASDSSHKIPISNFERGHNQATVLQNLYRFIHPNPGNWPPIYCKSDDRTRVNWCLKHMAKASEIRQDLQLLTVEDLVVGIYQQKFLKEPSKTWIRSLLDVAMWDYSSNTRCKWHEENDILFCALAVCKKIAYCISNSLATLFGIQLTEAHVPLQDYEASNSVTPKMVVLDAGRYQ
;
A
#
# COMPACT_ATOMS: atom_id res chain seq x y z
N MET A 1 -17.04 2.97 -29.31
CA MET A 1 -16.29 3.16 -28.06
C MET A 1 -17.21 2.87 -26.88
N PRO A 2 -16.97 1.85 -26.04
CA PRO A 2 -17.72 1.71 -24.81
C PRO A 2 -16.93 2.34 -23.66
N ASN A 3 -17.59 3.27 -22.96
CA ASN A 3 -17.24 3.82 -21.65
C ASN A 3 -16.79 2.67 -20.71
N ARG A 4 -15.49 2.45 -20.54
CA ARG A 4 -14.96 1.45 -19.59
C ARG A 4 -14.95 2.08 -18.20
N LYS A 5 -15.85 1.58 -17.34
CA LYS A 5 -16.01 1.99 -15.94
C LYS A 5 -14.68 1.87 -15.16
N PRO A 6 -14.42 2.74 -14.17
CA PRO A 6 -13.27 2.61 -13.28
C PRO A 6 -13.23 1.21 -12.66
N SER A 7 -12.04 0.62 -12.55
CA SER A 7 -11.85 -0.70 -11.92
C SER A 7 -12.23 -0.61 -10.45
N ARG A 8 -13.37 -1.18 -10.09
CA ARG A 8 -13.90 -1.23 -8.73
C ARG A 8 -13.52 -2.56 -8.10
N ASN A 9 -12.94 -2.54 -6.90
CA ASN A 9 -12.56 -3.74 -6.15
C ASN A 9 -13.79 -4.33 -5.39
N ALA A 10 -13.64 -5.50 -4.78
CA ALA A 10 -14.74 -6.16 -4.05
C ALA A 10 -15.26 -5.29 -2.88
N TYR A 11 -14.36 -4.57 -2.20
CA TYR A 11 -14.72 -3.66 -1.12
C TYR A 11 -15.64 -2.54 -1.58
N TYR A 12 -15.39 -1.96 -2.76
CA TYR A 12 -16.27 -0.94 -3.36
C TYR A 12 -17.71 -1.42 -3.50
N PHE A 13 -17.91 -2.64 -3.99
CA PHE A 13 -19.26 -3.19 -4.18
C PHE A 13 -19.96 -3.45 -2.85
N PHE A 14 -19.22 -3.98 -1.86
CA PHE A 14 -19.72 -4.13 -0.50
C PHE A 14 -20.16 -2.79 0.10
N VAL A 15 -19.33 -1.75 0.00
CA VAL A 15 -19.67 -0.41 0.49
C VAL A 15 -20.89 0.13 -0.26
N GLN A 16 -20.96 -0.06 -1.58
CA GLN A 16 -22.09 0.38 -2.41
C GLN A 16 -23.41 -0.28 -1.99
N GLU A 17 -23.40 -1.57 -1.61
CA GLU A 17 -24.57 -2.29 -1.10
C GLU A 17 -25.04 -1.77 0.27
N LYS A 18 -24.12 -1.23 1.08
CA LYS A 18 -24.42 -0.68 2.40
C LYS A 18 -24.96 0.75 2.37
N ILE A 19 -24.72 1.53 1.32
CA ILE A 19 -25.17 2.94 1.20
C ILE A 19 -26.68 3.12 1.50
N PRO A 20 -27.62 2.34 0.94
CA PRO A 20 -29.05 2.52 1.22
C PRO A 20 -29.40 2.28 2.69
N GLU A 21 -28.72 1.33 3.35
CA GLU A 21 -28.88 1.06 4.79
C GLU A 21 -28.36 2.24 5.63
N LEU A 22 -27.18 2.75 5.29
CA LEU A 22 -26.58 3.92 5.97
C LEU A 22 -27.45 5.17 5.82
N ARG A 23 -28.02 5.40 4.64
CA ARG A 23 -28.97 6.50 4.40
C ARG A 23 -30.25 6.34 5.21
N ARG A 24 -30.81 5.13 5.32
CA ARG A 24 -31.98 4.86 6.18
C ARG A 24 -31.68 5.12 7.66
N ARG A 25 -30.43 4.94 8.08
CA ARG A 25 -29.94 5.26 9.43
C ARG A 25 -29.68 6.76 9.65
N GLY A 26 -29.93 7.61 8.65
CA GLY A 26 -29.76 9.06 8.74
C GLY A 26 -28.30 9.54 8.60
N LEU A 27 -27.38 8.68 8.14
CA LEU A 27 -25.96 9.05 7.99
C LEU A 27 -25.74 9.87 6.70
N PRO A 28 -24.85 10.89 6.71
CA PRO A 28 -24.62 11.80 5.60
C PRO A 28 -23.75 11.16 4.49
N VAL A 29 -24.34 10.21 3.74
CA VAL A 29 -23.62 9.40 2.74
C VAL A 29 -24.09 9.75 1.31
N ALA A 30 -23.33 10.59 0.60
CA ALA A 30 -23.60 10.99 -0.77
C ALA A 30 -22.89 10.12 -1.81
N ARG A 31 -21.64 9.71 -1.53
CA ARG A 31 -20.77 8.89 -2.40
C ARG A 31 -20.12 7.74 -1.61
N VAL A 32 -19.47 6.81 -2.32
CA VAL A 32 -18.79 5.65 -1.71
C VAL A 32 -17.74 6.07 -0.70
N ALA A 33 -17.02 7.17 -0.96
CA ALA A 33 -16.06 7.74 -0.02
C ALA A 33 -16.66 7.98 1.37
N ASP A 34 -17.85 8.58 1.42
CA ASP A 34 -18.54 8.92 2.68
C ASP A 34 -19.03 7.68 3.45
N ALA A 35 -19.13 6.52 2.79
CA ALA A 35 -19.65 5.28 3.36
C ALA A 35 -18.57 4.37 3.98
N ILE A 36 -17.31 4.55 3.58
CA ILE A 36 -16.14 3.77 4.06
C ILE A 36 -15.99 3.81 5.58
N PRO A 37 -16.07 4.97 6.26
CA PRO A 37 -16.18 5.08 7.72
C PRO A 37 -17.00 4.00 8.40
N TYR A 38 -18.20 3.78 7.87
CA TYR A 38 -19.23 2.95 8.49
C TYR A 38 -19.13 1.48 8.06
N CYS A 39 -18.39 1.18 6.99
CA CYS A 39 -18.30 -0.14 6.39
C CYS A 39 -16.97 -0.85 6.72
N SER A 40 -15.93 -0.12 7.08
CA SER A 40 -14.58 -0.66 7.30
C SER A 40 -14.53 -1.71 8.41
N ALA A 41 -15.18 -1.45 9.55
CA ALA A 41 -15.24 -2.39 10.66
C ALA A 41 -16.03 -3.66 10.31
N ASP A 42 -17.12 -3.54 9.55
CA ASP A 42 -17.93 -4.68 9.12
C ASP A 42 -17.22 -5.52 8.05
N TRP A 43 -16.44 -4.90 7.17
CA TRP A 43 -15.61 -5.59 6.19
C TRP A 43 -14.43 -6.34 6.83
N ALA A 44 -13.88 -5.79 7.92
CA ALA A 44 -12.80 -6.42 8.68
C ALA A 44 -13.23 -7.65 9.48
N LYS A 45 -14.55 -7.84 9.69
CA LYS A 45 -15.07 -9.01 10.41
C LYS A 45 -14.88 -10.26 9.54
N PRO A 46 -14.23 -11.32 10.06
CA PRO A 46 -14.14 -12.58 9.33
C PRO A 46 -15.55 -13.09 9.03
N VAL A 47 -15.83 -13.37 7.76
CA VAL A 47 -16.98 -14.21 7.40
C VAL A 47 -16.66 -15.61 7.93
N PHE A 48 -17.18 -15.95 9.11
CA PHE A 48 -17.16 -17.30 9.62
C PHE A 48 -18.11 -18.16 8.78
N THR A 49 -17.66 -18.61 7.63
CA THR A 49 -18.18 -19.83 7.02
C THR A 49 -17.46 -21.01 7.67
N PRO A 50 -18.17 -21.95 8.33
CA PRO A 50 -17.53 -23.12 8.90
C PRO A 50 -16.93 -23.98 7.78
N LEU A 51 -15.61 -23.94 7.64
CA LEU A 51 -14.87 -24.81 6.73
C LEU A 51 -14.92 -26.24 7.28
N ARG A 52 -15.48 -27.17 6.48
CA ARG A 52 -15.33 -28.62 6.71
C ARG A 52 -13.84 -28.97 6.70
N ARG A 53 -13.41 -29.78 7.69
CA ARG A 53 -12.03 -30.25 7.86
C ARG A 53 -11.48 -30.91 6.58
N PRO A 54 -10.36 -30.44 6.02
CA PRO A 54 -9.59 -31.21 5.04
C PRO A 54 -8.79 -32.32 5.73
N GLY A 55 -8.73 -33.49 5.08
CA GLY A 55 -7.99 -34.66 5.55
C GLY A 55 -6.46 -34.44 5.60
N MET A 56 -5.80 -35.21 6.44
CA MET A 56 -4.36 -35.16 6.69
C MET A 56 -3.54 -35.46 5.43
N LEU A 57 -2.56 -34.62 5.14
CA LEU A 57 -1.48 -34.91 4.17
C LEU A 57 -0.13 -34.91 4.89
N VAL A 58 0.67 -35.91 4.53
CA VAL A 58 1.96 -36.32 5.10
C VAL A 58 3.08 -35.32 4.75
N PRO A 59 4.13 -35.13 5.59
CA PRO A 59 5.17 -34.12 5.37
C PRO A 59 6.16 -34.54 4.26
N LYS A 60 6.59 -33.59 3.43
CA LYS A 60 7.79 -33.71 2.59
C LYS A 60 8.85 -32.69 2.99
N GLN A 61 10.10 -33.08 2.76
CA GLN A 61 11.33 -32.68 3.44
C GLN A 61 11.84 -31.25 3.20
N ASN A 62 12.64 -30.83 4.19
CA ASN A 62 13.37 -29.58 4.38
C ASN A 62 14.08 -29.02 3.15
N VAL A 63 13.86 -27.72 2.91
CA VAL A 63 14.82 -26.83 2.24
C VAL A 63 15.36 -25.90 3.31
N SER A 64 16.68 -25.82 3.43
CA SER A 64 17.36 -25.02 4.45
C SER A 64 16.97 -23.53 4.36
N PRO A 65 16.79 -22.85 5.51
CA PRO A 65 16.50 -21.42 5.52
C PRO A 65 17.69 -20.61 4.97
N PRO A 66 17.42 -19.47 4.31
CA PRO A 66 18.47 -18.55 3.88
C PRO A 66 19.21 -17.96 5.08
N ASP A 67 20.48 -17.61 4.87
CA ASP A 67 21.38 -17.04 5.88
C ASP A 67 20.89 -15.66 6.34
N MET A 68 20.37 -15.61 7.57
CA MET A 68 19.73 -14.45 8.21
C MET A 68 20.72 -13.52 8.95
N SER A 69 22.03 -13.69 8.73
CA SER A 69 23.08 -12.92 9.41
C SER A 69 23.07 -11.41 9.16
N THR A 70 22.25 -10.91 8.23
CA THR A 70 22.14 -9.47 7.90
C THR A 70 21.03 -8.72 8.65
N LEU A 71 20.17 -9.40 9.41
CA LEU A 71 19.13 -8.78 10.25
C LEU A 71 19.57 -8.77 11.72
N SER A 72 20.64 -8.03 12.05
CA SER A 72 21.03 -7.82 13.45
C SER A 72 20.16 -6.73 14.10
N LEU A 73 18.87 -7.01 14.25
CA LEU A 73 17.93 -6.19 15.02
C LEU A 73 18.08 -6.56 16.51
N LYS A 74 18.84 -5.75 17.26
CA LYS A 74 19.14 -6.02 18.69
C LYS A 74 18.01 -5.54 19.61
N GLY A 75 17.07 -6.42 19.93
CA GLY A 75 16.08 -6.22 21.01
C GLY A 75 14.89 -5.30 20.68
N ASP A 76 13.88 -5.30 21.56
CA ASP A 76 12.62 -4.56 21.37
C ASP A 76 12.81 -3.05 21.18
N GLN A 77 13.79 -2.44 21.86
CA GLN A 77 14.13 -1.02 21.68
C GLN A 77 14.71 -0.71 20.29
N ALA A 78 15.43 -1.63 19.66
CA ALA A 78 15.92 -1.44 18.29
C ALA A 78 14.82 -1.60 17.23
N LEU A 79 13.79 -2.41 17.52
CA LEU A 79 12.61 -2.53 16.66
C LEU A 79 11.72 -1.28 16.74
N LEU A 80 11.50 -0.76 17.96
CA LEU A 80 10.67 0.43 18.19
C LEU A 80 11.32 1.71 17.66
N GLY A 81 12.64 1.85 17.81
CA GLY A 81 13.42 2.97 17.24
C GLY A 81 13.87 2.74 15.78
N GLY A 82 13.53 1.59 15.19
CA GLY A 82 13.93 1.24 13.83
C GLY A 82 13.24 2.10 12.78
N ILE A 83 14.02 2.64 11.85
CA ILE A 83 13.51 3.37 10.69
C ILE A 83 13.52 2.41 9.49
N PHE A 84 12.35 2.25 8.89
CA PHE A 84 12.12 1.44 7.71
C PHE A 84 11.68 2.31 6.54
N TYR A 85 12.14 1.97 5.34
CA TYR A 85 11.76 2.65 4.11
C TYR A 85 10.98 1.70 3.21
N PHE A 86 9.68 1.93 3.04
CA PHE A 86 8.86 1.15 2.10
C PHE A 86 8.84 1.85 0.76
N LEU A 87 9.19 1.12 -0.30
CA LEU A 87 9.34 1.65 -1.65
C LEU A 87 8.47 0.86 -2.63
N ASN A 88 7.85 1.57 -3.55
CA ASN A 88 7.24 0.97 -4.73
C ASN A 88 7.47 1.87 -5.96
N ILE A 89 7.57 1.24 -7.13
CA ILE A 89 7.72 1.93 -8.42
C ILE A 89 6.68 1.35 -9.35
N PHE A 90 5.79 2.10 -9.99
CA PHE A 90 4.97 1.57 -11.09
C PHE A 90 5.67 1.71 -12.45
N SER A 91 5.27 0.87 -13.40
CA SER A 91 5.70 0.95 -14.80
C SER A 91 4.49 0.92 -15.74
N HIS A 92 4.65 1.42 -16.96
CA HIS A 92 3.69 1.25 -18.05
C HIS A 92 3.62 -0.20 -18.57
N GLY A 93 3.70 -1.19 -17.69
CA GLY A 93 3.68 -2.61 -18.02
C GLY A 93 5.05 -3.28 -17.97
N GLU A 94 5.00 -4.60 -18.16
CA GLU A 94 6.13 -5.52 -18.21
C GLU A 94 6.30 -6.00 -19.65
N LEU A 95 7.38 -5.57 -20.32
CA LEU A 95 7.68 -5.95 -21.70
C LEU A 95 8.31 -7.35 -21.75
N PRO A 96 8.31 -8.09 -22.86
CA PRO A 96 8.89 -9.43 -22.93
C PRO A 96 10.36 -9.52 -22.45
N PRO A 97 10.84 -10.69 -21.97
CA PRO A 97 12.15 -10.80 -21.34
C PRO A 97 13.34 -10.44 -22.25
N HIS A 98 13.16 -10.58 -23.56
CA HIS A 98 14.17 -10.24 -24.57
C HIS A 98 14.20 -8.73 -24.91
N CYS A 99 13.26 -7.94 -24.39
CA CYS A 99 13.29 -6.49 -24.54
C CYS A 99 14.27 -5.89 -23.53
N GLU A 100 15.23 -5.09 -24.00
CA GLU A 100 16.18 -4.38 -23.13
C GLU A 100 15.48 -3.51 -22.09
N GLN A 101 14.31 -2.96 -22.43
CA GLN A 101 13.47 -2.15 -21.56
C GLN A 101 12.36 -3.01 -20.92
N ARG A 102 12.76 -4.00 -20.10
CA ARG A 102 11.82 -4.94 -19.43
C ARG A 102 10.69 -4.21 -18.69
N PHE A 103 10.97 -3.09 -18.04
CA PHE A 103 9.97 -2.22 -17.44
C PHE A 103 10.17 -0.76 -17.88
N LEU A 104 9.09 0.01 -17.92
CA LEU A 104 9.10 1.44 -18.23
C LEU A 104 8.60 2.23 -17.02
N PRO A 105 9.46 2.66 -16.08
CA PRO A 105 9.04 3.26 -14.82
C PRO A 105 8.28 4.58 -15.06
N CYS A 106 7.14 4.74 -14.41
CA CYS A 106 6.25 5.89 -14.58
C CYS A 106 5.90 6.62 -13.27
N GLU A 107 6.09 5.97 -12.12
CA GLU A 107 5.81 6.56 -10.81
C GLU A 107 6.67 5.87 -9.73
N ILE A 108 7.11 6.62 -8.74
CA ILE A 108 7.77 6.10 -7.53
C ILE A 108 7.13 6.70 -6.29
N GLY A 109 6.99 5.87 -5.26
CA GLY A 109 6.59 6.26 -3.93
C GLY A 109 7.52 5.63 -2.90
N CYS A 110 7.87 6.38 -1.87
CA CYS A 110 8.60 5.89 -0.72
C CYS A 110 8.03 6.50 0.56
N VAL A 111 7.93 5.72 1.64
CA VAL A 111 7.59 6.24 2.97
C VAL A 111 8.68 5.88 3.96
N LYS A 112 9.02 6.84 4.82
CA LYS A 112 9.85 6.66 5.99
C LYS A 112 8.93 6.34 7.17
N TYR A 113 9.15 5.20 7.79
CA TYR A 113 8.25 4.63 8.79
C TYR A 113 9.03 4.15 10.02
N SER A 114 8.43 4.32 11.20
CA SER A 114 8.81 3.56 12.40
C SER A 114 7.56 2.96 13.03
N LEU A 115 7.71 1.88 13.80
CA LEU A 115 6.57 1.29 14.49
C LEU A 115 6.03 2.22 15.59
N GLN A 116 6.89 3.06 16.17
CA GLN A 116 6.56 3.98 17.27
C GLN A 116 5.84 5.25 16.82
N GLU A 117 6.23 5.81 15.68
CA GLU A 117 5.73 7.10 15.19
C GLU A 117 4.78 6.95 13.99
N GLY A 118 4.68 5.75 13.40
CA GLY A 118 3.98 5.51 12.16
C GLY A 118 4.74 6.10 10.96
N ILE A 119 4.02 6.65 9.99
CA ILE A 119 4.59 7.34 8.83
C ILE A 119 5.19 8.68 9.26
N MET A 120 6.51 8.80 9.14
CA MET A 120 7.27 9.98 9.54
C MET A 120 7.45 10.98 8.40
N ALA A 121 7.55 10.48 7.16
CA ALA A 121 7.69 11.29 5.96
C ALA A 121 7.36 10.46 4.72
N ASP A 122 7.04 11.12 3.61
CA ASP A 122 6.89 10.48 2.32
C ASP A 122 7.60 11.21 1.17
N PHE A 123 7.94 10.43 0.14
CA PHE A 123 8.53 10.88 -1.10
C PHE A 123 7.70 10.30 -2.25
N HIS A 124 7.38 11.14 -3.23
CA HIS A 124 6.64 10.74 -4.43
C HIS A 124 7.16 11.50 -5.64
N SER A 125 7.20 10.82 -6.78
CA SER A 125 7.48 11.45 -8.07
C SER A 125 6.87 10.65 -9.21
N PHE A 126 6.37 11.36 -10.20
CA PHE A 126 6.17 10.78 -11.53
C PHE A 126 7.50 10.70 -12.27
N ILE A 127 7.63 9.69 -13.12
CA ILE A 127 8.85 9.38 -13.86
C ILE A 127 8.54 9.47 -15.35
N ASN A 128 9.40 10.16 -16.10
CA ASN A 128 9.41 10.05 -17.54
C ASN A 128 10.05 8.70 -17.94
N PRO A 129 9.26 7.77 -18.54
CA PRO A 129 9.73 6.43 -18.87
C PRO A 129 10.76 6.41 -20.00
N GLY A 130 10.93 7.51 -20.75
CA GLY A 130 11.68 7.53 -21.99
C GLY A 130 10.86 7.05 -23.19
N GLU A 131 11.54 6.65 -24.26
CA GLU A 131 10.87 6.16 -25.47
C GLU A 131 10.30 4.75 -25.27
N ILE A 132 9.05 4.55 -25.65
CA ILE A 132 8.41 3.23 -25.66
C ILE A 132 8.94 2.44 -26.87
N PRO A 133 9.40 1.19 -26.69
CA PRO A 133 9.89 0.37 -27.79
C PRO A 133 8.83 0.17 -28.88
N ARG A 134 9.28 0.18 -30.14
CA ARG A 134 8.41 -0.01 -31.31
C ARG A 134 7.60 -1.30 -31.17
N GLY A 135 6.30 -1.21 -31.43
CA GLY A 135 5.36 -2.33 -31.30
C GLY A 135 4.73 -2.51 -29.93
N PHE A 136 5.24 -1.87 -28.87
CA PHE A 136 4.75 -2.07 -27.49
C PHE A 136 3.79 -1.00 -26.98
N ARG A 137 3.49 0.03 -27.79
CA ARG A 137 2.60 1.14 -27.39
C ARG A 137 1.22 0.66 -26.92
N PHE A 138 0.62 -0.30 -27.62
CA PHE A 138 -0.68 -0.87 -27.23
C PHE A 138 -0.59 -1.60 -25.88
N HIS A 139 0.47 -2.39 -25.68
CA HIS A 139 0.71 -3.11 -24.43
C HIS A 139 0.84 -2.15 -23.25
N CYS A 140 1.63 -1.09 -23.43
CA CYS A 140 1.81 -0.07 -22.40
C CYS A 140 0.53 0.70 -22.08
N GLN A 141 -0.26 1.03 -23.11
CA GLN A 141 -1.55 1.69 -22.92
C GLN A 141 -2.50 0.78 -22.14
N ALA A 142 -2.61 -0.49 -22.52
CA ALA A 142 -3.51 -1.44 -21.86
C ALA A 142 -3.12 -1.66 -20.38
N ALA A 143 -1.82 -1.73 -20.08
CA ALA A 143 -1.31 -1.83 -18.71
C ALA A 143 -1.59 -0.55 -17.90
N SER A 144 -1.43 0.62 -18.50
CA SER A 144 -1.78 1.89 -17.86
C SER A 144 -3.28 1.96 -17.54
N ASP A 145 -4.14 1.68 -18.52
CA ASP A 145 -5.59 1.77 -18.40
C ASP A 145 -6.16 0.85 -17.31
N SER A 146 -5.54 -0.32 -17.12
CA SER A 146 -5.95 -1.32 -16.12
C SER A 146 -5.39 -1.08 -14.72
N SER A 147 -4.43 -0.14 -14.58
CA SER A 147 -3.76 0.13 -13.31
C SER A 147 -3.71 1.63 -13.01
N HIS A 148 -2.53 2.24 -13.09
CA HIS A 148 -2.20 3.59 -12.62
C HIS A 148 -2.77 4.72 -13.48
N LYS A 149 -3.23 4.43 -14.70
CA LYS A 149 -3.81 5.36 -15.70
C LYS A 149 -2.97 6.59 -16.09
N ILE A 150 -1.74 6.69 -15.58
CA ILE A 150 -0.73 7.66 -16.05
C ILE A 150 -0.59 7.57 -17.58
N PRO A 151 -0.80 8.67 -18.33
CA PRO A 151 -0.67 8.68 -19.78
C PRO A 151 0.71 8.22 -20.24
N ILE A 152 0.76 7.35 -21.25
CA ILE A 152 2.03 6.81 -21.80
C ILE A 152 2.78 7.80 -22.70
N SER A 153 2.23 9.00 -22.93
CA SER A 153 2.82 10.04 -23.77
C SER A 153 2.34 11.41 -23.32
N ASN A 154 3.18 12.43 -23.51
CA ASN A 154 2.89 13.83 -23.21
C ASN A 154 2.42 14.08 -21.76
N PHE A 155 2.96 13.31 -20.81
CA PHE A 155 2.66 13.53 -19.39
C PHE A 155 3.69 14.50 -18.78
N GLU A 156 3.34 15.78 -18.73
CA GLU A 156 4.24 16.89 -18.34
C GLU A 156 4.75 16.80 -16.90
N ARG A 157 4.06 16.04 -16.04
CA ARG A 157 4.45 15.86 -14.63
C ARG A 157 5.59 14.86 -14.44
N GLY A 158 5.96 14.11 -15.48
CA GLY A 158 7.04 13.11 -15.40
C GLY A 158 8.42 13.76 -15.35
N HIS A 159 9.20 13.45 -14.32
CA HIS A 159 10.57 13.94 -14.17
C HIS A 159 11.61 12.99 -14.75
N ASN A 160 12.80 13.52 -15.08
CA ASN A 160 13.92 12.71 -15.56
C ASN A 160 14.33 11.66 -14.52
N GLN A 161 14.62 10.44 -14.98
CA GLN A 161 14.93 9.30 -14.12
C GLN A 161 16.11 9.53 -13.18
N ALA A 162 17.19 10.19 -13.62
CA ALA A 162 18.35 10.48 -12.80
C ALA A 162 18.01 11.48 -11.69
N THR A 163 17.24 12.52 -12.00
CA THR A 163 16.76 13.50 -11.01
C THR A 163 15.89 12.84 -9.94
N VAL A 164 14.97 11.96 -10.35
CA VAL A 164 14.10 11.23 -9.43
C VAL A 164 14.91 10.33 -8.49
N LEU A 165 15.89 9.59 -9.04
CA LEU A 165 16.75 8.72 -8.25
C LEU A 165 17.61 9.51 -7.26
N GLN A 166 18.17 10.64 -7.67
CA GLN A 166 18.94 11.51 -6.79
C GLN A 166 18.10 12.07 -5.63
N ASN A 167 16.83 12.41 -5.89
CA ASN A 167 15.92 12.87 -4.86
C ASN A 167 15.54 11.74 -3.90
N LEU A 168 15.35 10.51 -4.40
CA LEU A 168 15.17 9.33 -3.55
C LEU A 168 16.37 9.13 -2.63
N TYR A 169 17.60 9.22 -3.15
CA TYR A 169 18.82 9.08 -2.35
C TYR A 169 18.89 10.11 -1.21
N ARG A 170 18.58 11.38 -1.50
CA ARG A 170 18.50 12.44 -0.47
C ARG A 170 17.42 12.16 0.59
N PHE A 171 16.31 11.53 0.20
CA PHE A 171 15.22 11.19 1.10
C PHE A 171 15.58 10.05 2.06
N ILE A 172 16.19 8.97 1.56
CA ILE A 172 16.52 7.79 2.39
C ILE A 172 17.83 7.97 3.16
N HIS A 173 18.72 8.84 2.69
CA HIS A 173 20.03 9.08 3.28
C HIS A 173 20.30 10.59 3.41
N PRO A 174 19.59 11.28 4.33
CA PRO A 174 19.76 12.72 4.50
C PRO A 174 21.07 13.10 5.22
N ASN A 175 21.66 12.18 5.99
CA ASN A 175 22.86 12.41 6.80
C ASN A 175 23.95 11.38 6.45
N PRO A 176 25.25 11.74 6.59
CA PRO A 176 26.35 10.80 6.41
C PRO A 176 26.19 9.58 7.34
N GLY A 177 26.27 8.37 6.79
CA GLY A 177 26.06 7.13 7.52
C GLY A 177 25.92 5.94 6.58
N ASN A 178 25.48 4.79 7.10
CA ASN A 178 25.20 3.62 6.27
C ASN A 178 23.91 3.81 5.47
N TRP A 179 23.89 3.30 4.24
CA TRP A 179 22.67 3.24 3.44
C TRP A 179 21.65 2.31 4.10
N PRO A 180 20.41 2.79 4.35
CA PRO A 180 19.41 1.93 4.95
C PRO A 180 18.88 0.91 3.91
N PRO A 181 18.45 -0.27 4.35
CA PRO A 181 17.68 -1.16 3.50
C PRO A 181 16.36 -0.52 3.10
N ILE A 182 15.92 -0.83 1.89
CA ILE A 182 14.60 -0.48 1.37
C ILE A 182 13.77 -1.74 1.21
N TYR A 183 12.46 -1.63 1.40
CA TYR A 183 11.55 -2.76 1.46
C TYR A 183 10.42 -2.59 0.45
N CYS A 184 10.10 -3.63 -0.31
CA CYS A 184 8.91 -3.67 -1.17
C CYS A 184 8.17 -4.99 -0.98
N LYS A 185 6.94 -5.11 -1.50
CA LYS A 185 6.23 -6.40 -1.50
C LYS A 185 6.97 -7.41 -2.36
N SER A 186 6.84 -8.71 -2.05
CA SER A 186 7.52 -9.76 -2.80
C SER A 186 7.16 -9.75 -4.29
N ASP A 187 5.90 -9.45 -4.60
CA ASP A 187 5.34 -9.47 -5.94
C ASP A 187 5.83 -8.30 -6.80
N ASP A 188 6.22 -7.20 -6.16
CA ASP A 188 6.74 -5.99 -6.82
C ASP A 188 8.27 -6.03 -6.97
N ARG A 189 8.96 -6.93 -6.27
CA ARG A 189 10.43 -6.91 -6.12
C ARG A 189 11.17 -6.95 -7.44
N THR A 190 10.74 -7.79 -8.38
CA THR A 190 11.38 -7.91 -9.70
C THR A 190 11.33 -6.57 -10.45
N ARG A 191 10.17 -5.91 -10.45
CA ARG A 191 9.97 -4.62 -11.10
C ARG A 191 10.76 -3.51 -10.42
N VAL A 192 10.65 -3.40 -9.09
CA VAL A 192 11.32 -2.35 -8.31
C VAL A 192 12.84 -2.46 -8.46
N ASN A 193 13.40 -3.66 -8.28
CA ASN A 193 14.85 -3.88 -8.43
C ASN A 193 15.35 -3.53 -9.83
N TRP A 194 14.61 -3.93 -10.86
CA TRP A 194 14.98 -3.62 -12.23
C TRP A 194 14.93 -2.11 -12.48
N CYS A 195 13.88 -1.42 -12.04
CA CYS A 195 13.73 0.03 -12.24
C CYS A 195 14.83 0.81 -11.53
N LEU A 196 15.16 0.47 -10.27
CA LEU A 196 16.26 1.10 -9.53
C LEU A 196 17.59 0.95 -10.27
N LYS A 197 17.92 -0.26 -10.72
CA LYS A 197 19.14 -0.53 -11.49
C LYS A 197 19.15 0.18 -12.84
N HIS A 198 18.00 0.25 -13.51
CA HIS A 198 17.87 0.93 -14.80
C HIS A 198 18.07 2.45 -14.65
N MET A 199 17.36 3.08 -13.70
CA MET A 199 17.48 4.51 -13.41
C MET A 199 18.91 4.89 -12.99
N ALA A 200 19.60 4.00 -12.25
CA ALA A 200 20.98 4.21 -11.82
C ALA A 200 21.98 4.20 -12.99
N LYS A 201 21.66 3.61 -14.15
CA LYS A 201 22.55 3.67 -15.33
C LYS A 201 22.66 5.08 -15.90
N ALA A 202 21.58 5.86 -15.80
CA ALA A 202 21.52 7.24 -16.26
C ALA A 202 22.03 8.25 -15.22
N SER A 203 22.33 7.79 -14.00
CA SER A 203 22.85 8.61 -12.90
C SER A 203 24.38 8.51 -12.84
N GLU A 204 25.04 9.64 -12.60
CA GLU A 204 26.47 9.69 -12.28
C GLU A 204 26.77 9.04 -10.91
N ILE A 205 25.82 9.15 -9.99
CA ILE A 205 25.90 8.57 -8.66
C ILE A 205 25.24 7.19 -8.70
N ARG A 206 26.06 6.15 -8.52
CA ARG A 206 25.61 4.76 -8.41
C ARG A 206 25.70 4.32 -6.96
N GLN A 207 24.55 3.94 -6.40
CA GLN A 207 24.46 3.36 -5.07
C GLN A 207 23.74 2.02 -5.18
N ASP A 208 24.32 0.98 -4.61
CA ASP A 208 23.70 -0.34 -4.56
C ASP A 208 22.79 -0.42 -3.34
N LEU A 209 21.51 -0.09 -3.55
CA LEU A 209 20.51 -0.14 -2.49
C LEU A 209 20.15 -1.60 -2.19
N GLN A 210 20.22 -1.97 -0.90
CA GLN A 210 19.76 -3.28 -0.46
C GLN A 210 18.22 -3.33 -0.49
N LEU A 211 17.65 -4.03 -1.48
CA LEU A 211 16.21 -4.25 -1.61
C LEU A 211 15.78 -5.58 -0.98
N LEU A 212 15.03 -5.48 0.12
CA LEU A 212 14.46 -6.58 0.89
C LEU A 212 12.93 -6.64 0.71
N THR A 213 12.31 -7.72 1.20
CA THR A 213 10.86 -7.87 1.14
C THR A 213 10.20 -7.43 2.45
N VAL A 214 9.01 -6.84 2.35
CA VAL A 214 8.18 -6.49 3.52
C VAL A 214 7.78 -7.76 4.27
N GLU A 215 7.54 -8.85 3.55
CA GLU A 215 7.17 -10.13 4.14
C GLU A 215 8.26 -10.67 5.06
N ASP A 216 9.53 -10.64 4.61
CA ASP A 216 10.66 -11.08 5.43
C ASP A 216 10.89 -10.15 6.63
N LEU A 217 10.64 -8.84 6.48
CA LEU A 217 10.67 -7.90 7.60
C LEU A 217 9.63 -8.28 8.67
N VAL A 218 8.38 -8.50 8.27
CA VAL A 218 7.31 -8.87 9.20
C VAL A 218 7.61 -10.22 9.87
N VAL A 219 8.12 -11.21 9.13
CA VAL A 219 8.60 -12.49 9.72
C VAL A 219 9.65 -12.21 10.80
N GLY A 220 10.66 -11.39 10.49
CA GLY A 220 11.73 -11.04 11.43
C GLY A 220 11.20 -10.38 12.70
N ILE A 221 10.26 -9.45 12.58
CA ILE A 221 9.63 -8.78 13.73
C ILE A 221 8.90 -9.81 14.61
N TYR A 222 8.13 -10.73 14.01
CA TYR A 222 7.40 -11.74 14.76
C TYR A 222 8.31 -12.76 15.44
N GLN A 223 9.35 -13.22 14.75
CA GLN A 223 10.32 -14.16 15.30
C GLN A 223 11.03 -13.54 16.50
N GLN A 224 11.43 -12.28 16.40
CA GLN A 224 12.12 -11.58 17.49
C GLN A 224 11.22 -11.31 18.69
N LYS A 225 9.98 -10.83 18.47
CA LYS A 225 9.08 -10.40 19.55
C LYS A 225 8.30 -11.54 20.19
N PHE A 226 7.81 -12.48 19.38
CA PHE A 226 6.86 -13.52 19.80
C PHE A 226 7.46 -14.93 19.75
N LEU A 227 8.71 -15.08 19.32
CA LEU A 227 9.36 -16.38 19.11
C LEU A 227 8.51 -17.31 18.22
N LYS A 228 7.82 -16.72 17.25
CA LYS A 228 6.92 -17.39 16.31
C LYS A 228 7.22 -16.97 14.90
N GLU A 229 7.10 -17.91 13.98
CA GLU A 229 7.18 -17.63 12.55
C GLU A 229 5.76 -17.59 11.96
N PRO A 230 5.26 -16.40 11.55
CA PRO A 230 3.99 -16.29 10.87
C PRO A 230 4.08 -16.88 9.46
N SER A 231 2.98 -17.41 8.96
CA SER A 231 2.89 -17.87 7.57
C SER A 231 3.06 -16.69 6.60
N LYS A 232 3.96 -16.80 5.63
CA LYS A 232 4.10 -15.79 4.56
C LYS A 232 2.81 -15.56 3.78
N THR A 233 1.97 -16.58 3.64
CA THR A 233 0.64 -16.45 3.01
C THR A 233 -0.26 -15.52 3.82
N TRP A 234 -0.25 -15.66 5.15
CA TRP A 234 -1.02 -14.77 6.02
C TRP A 234 -0.52 -13.33 5.95
N ILE A 235 0.80 -13.12 5.92
CA ILE A 235 1.38 -11.77 5.77
C ILE A 235 0.97 -11.15 4.44
N ARG A 236 1.01 -11.90 3.33
CA ARG A 236 0.54 -11.41 2.03
C ARG A 236 -0.92 -10.99 2.09
N SER A 237 -1.80 -11.82 2.65
CA SER A 237 -3.21 -11.47 2.84
C SER A 237 -3.40 -10.22 3.71
N LEU A 238 -2.55 -10.03 4.72
CA LEU A 238 -2.52 -8.82 5.55
C LEU A 238 -2.10 -7.58 4.77
N LEU A 239 -1.15 -7.69 3.83
CA LEU A 239 -0.65 -6.58 3.01
C LEU A 239 -1.56 -6.23 1.82
N ASP A 240 -2.47 -7.13 1.44
CA ASP A 240 -3.39 -6.96 0.30
C ASP A 240 -4.80 -6.49 0.72
N VAL A 241 -4.98 -6.05 1.97
CA VAL A 241 -6.27 -5.51 2.44
C VAL A 241 -6.63 -4.20 1.73
N ALA A 242 -7.88 -4.13 1.25
CA ALA A 242 -8.42 -2.99 0.52
C ALA A 242 -9.05 -1.91 1.42
N MET A 243 -8.94 -2.05 2.75
CA MET A 243 -9.65 -1.21 3.74
C MET A 243 -9.39 0.28 3.54
N TRP A 244 -8.15 0.65 3.21
CA TRP A 244 -7.73 2.05 3.02
C TRP A 244 -7.58 2.45 1.55
N ASP A 245 -8.14 1.67 0.61
CA ASP A 245 -8.02 1.97 -0.82
C ASP A 245 -8.64 3.33 -1.17
N TYR A 246 -9.66 3.73 -0.43
CA TYR A 246 -10.45 4.91 -0.69
C TYR A 246 -10.33 5.97 0.42
N SER A 247 -9.52 5.72 1.45
CA SER A 247 -9.28 6.70 2.49
C SER A 247 -8.55 7.92 1.91
N SER A 248 -8.96 9.10 2.36
CA SER A 248 -8.38 10.36 1.92
C SER A 248 -6.89 10.46 2.28
N ASN A 249 -6.12 11.21 1.49
CA ASN A 249 -4.68 11.48 1.73
C ASN A 249 -3.77 10.23 1.72
N THR A 250 -4.26 9.12 1.17
CA THR A 250 -3.46 7.90 1.01
C THR A 250 -2.72 7.87 -0.33
N ARG A 251 -3.24 8.55 -1.35
CA ARG A 251 -2.65 8.61 -2.70
C ARG A 251 -1.95 9.94 -2.95
N CYS A 252 -1.19 10.01 -4.05
CA CYS A 252 -0.65 11.29 -4.50
C CYS A 252 -1.77 12.20 -5.00
N LYS A 253 -1.55 13.51 -4.99
CA LYS A 253 -2.55 14.52 -5.38
C LYS A 253 -3.22 14.24 -6.74
N TRP A 254 -2.45 13.86 -7.74
CA TRP A 254 -3.00 13.58 -9.08
C TRP A 254 -3.90 12.34 -9.08
N HIS A 255 -3.51 11.27 -8.39
CA HIS A 255 -4.35 10.07 -8.26
C HIS A 255 -5.58 10.31 -7.40
N GLU A 256 -5.50 11.18 -6.39
CA GLU A 256 -6.63 11.70 -5.61
C GLU A 256 -7.65 12.40 -6.50
N GLU A 257 -7.22 13.41 -7.25
CA GLU A 257 -8.08 14.23 -8.13
C GLU A 257 -8.75 13.42 -9.25
N ASN A 258 -8.12 12.33 -9.69
CA ASN A 258 -8.61 11.50 -10.80
C ASN A 258 -9.33 10.22 -10.34
N ASP A 259 -9.50 10.00 -9.04
CA ASP A 259 -10.13 8.80 -8.47
C ASP A 259 -9.49 7.49 -8.96
N ILE A 260 -8.14 7.44 -8.94
CA ILE A 260 -7.36 6.28 -9.38
C ILE A 260 -6.70 5.63 -8.17
N LEU A 261 -6.95 4.34 -7.97
CA LEU A 261 -6.47 3.59 -6.78
C LEU A 261 -5.01 3.15 -6.86
N PHE A 262 -4.50 2.92 -8.07
CA PHE A 262 -3.16 2.41 -8.31
C PHE A 262 -2.14 3.55 -8.31
N CYS A 263 -1.67 3.91 -7.11
CA CYS A 263 -0.64 4.90 -6.87
C CYS A 263 0.54 4.27 -6.11
N ALA A 264 1.77 4.50 -6.56
CA ALA A 264 2.97 3.96 -5.92
C ALA A 264 3.09 4.40 -4.46
N LEU A 265 2.79 5.68 -4.16
CA LEU A 265 2.78 6.21 -2.80
C LEU A 265 1.74 5.52 -1.92
N ALA A 266 0.54 5.25 -2.46
CA ALA A 266 -0.51 4.59 -1.69
C ALA A 266 -0.15 3.15 -1.32
N VAL A 267 0.55 2.43 -2.20
CA VAL A 267 1.07 1.09 -1.87
C VAL A 267 2.02 1.17 -0.67
N CYS A 268 2.93 2.13 -0.65
CA CYS A 268 3.87 2.35 0.45
C CYS A 268 3.17 2.73 1.76
N LYS A 269 2.20 3.65 1.73
CA LYS A 269 1.42 4.05 2.90
C LYS A 269 0.59 2.88 3.45
N LYS A 270 -0.04 2.09 2.59
CA LYS A 270 -0.82 0.91 2.99
C LYS A 270 0.03 -0.14 3.68
N ILE A 271 1.25 -0.40 3.20
CA ILE A 271 2.19 -1.30 3.90
C ILE A 271 2.39 -0.83 5.35
N ALA A 272 2.68 0.46 5.56
CA ALA A 272 2.84 1.04 6.89
C ALA A 272 1.57 0.87 7.75
N TYR A 273 0.39 1.14 7.18
CA TYR A 273 -0.89 1.00 7.87
C TYR A 273 -1.21 -0.45 8.25
N CYS A 274 -0.99 -1.41 7.36
CA CYS A 274 -1.16 -2.84 7.64
C CYS A 274 -0.28 -3.28 8.80
N ILE A 275 1.01 -2.88 8.77
CA ILE A 275 1.99 -3.20 9.81
C ILE A 275 1.57 -2.55 11.14
N SER A 276 1.26 -1.26 11.15
CA SER A 276 0.80 -0.54 12.34
C SER A 276 -0.46 -1.16 12.93
N ASN A 277 -1.51 -1.39 12.14
CA ASN A 277 -2.77 -1.97 12.60
C ASN A 277 -2.59 -3.38 13.19
N SER A 278 -1.67 -4.17 12.63
CA SER A 278 -1.42 -5.54 13.10
C SER A 278 -0.46 -5.63 14.28
N LEU A 279 0.52 -4.73 14.38
CA LEU A 279 1.63 -4.86 15.32
C LEU A 279 1.63 -3.79 16.41
N ALA A 280 1.28 -2.53 16.14
CA ALA A 280 1.50 -1.43 17.09
C ALA A 280 0.82 -1.70 18.45
N THR A 281 -0.42 -2.20 18.44
CA THR A 281 -1.16 -2.56 19.66
C THR A 281 -0.50 -3.69 20.44
N LEU A 282 0.14 -4.66 19.77
CA LEU A 282 0.88 -5.76 20.40
C LEU A 282 2.17 -5.26 21.09
N PHE A 283 2.66 -4.09 20.71
CA PHE A 283 3.78 -3.40 21.33
C PHE A 283 3.34 -2.33 22.34
N GLY A 284 2.03 -2.22 22.62
CA GLY A 284 1.49 -1.21 23.54
C GLY A 284 1.50 0.23 22.99
N ILE A 285 1.68 0.39 21.67
CA ILE A 285 1.69 1.69 21.00
C ILE A 285 0.25 2.11 20.72
N GLN A 286 -0.07 3.35 21.08
CA GLN A 286 -1.34 3.97 20.70
C GLN A 286 -1.29 4.40 19.23
N LEU A 287 -2.29 3.99 18.46
CA LEU A 287 -2.39 4.34 17.04
C LEU A 287 -2.73 5.84 16.90
N THR A 288 -2.02 6.50 15.99
CA THR A 288 -2.23 7.90 15.59
C THR A 288 -2.60 7.98 14.10
N GLU A 289 -2.87 9.18 13.58
CA GLU A 289 -3.11 9.42 12.14
C GLU A 289 -1.93 9.00 11.25
N ALA A 290 -0.72 8.96 11.82
CA ALA A 290 0.48 8.48 11.13
C ALA A 290 0.53 6.95 11.05
N HIS A 291 -0.12 6.23 11.97
CA HIS A 291 -0.14 4.77 12.02
C HIS A 291 -1.25 4.17 11.18
N VAL A 292 -2.42 4.81 11.16
CA VAL A 292 -3.56 4.45 10.33
C VAL A 292 -4.31 5.73 9.97
N PRO A 293 -4.99 5.83 8.81
CA PRO A 293 -5.84 6.98 8.51
C PRO A 293 -7.00 7.05 9.54
N LEU A 294 -6.88 7.89 10.57
CA LEU A 294 -7.92 8.01 11.62
C LEU A 294 -9.13 8.83 11.16
N GLN A 295 -8.98 9.62 10.08
CA GLN A 295 -10.04 10.49 9.56
C GLN A 295 -10.96 9.78 8.56
N ASP A 296 -11.55 8.68 9.05
CA ASP A 296 -12.84 8.17 8.62
C ASP A 296 -13.63 7.65 9.86
N TYR A 297 -13.17 7.86 11.10
CA TYR A 297 -13.81 7.33 12.32
C TYR A 297 -14.56 8.39 13.15
N GLU A 298 -14.13 9.66 13.08
CA GLU A 298 -14.58 10.73 14.00
C GLU A 298 -15.80 11.57 13.52
N ALA A 299 -16.54 11.13 12.49
CA ALA A 299 -17.79 11.77 12.09
C ALA A 299 -19.05 11.20 12.79
N SER A 300 -18.93 10.66 14.01
CA SER A 300 -20.04 10.01 14.72
C SER A 300 -20.26 10.43 16.18
N ASN A 301 -19.46 11.34 16.74
CA ASN A 301 -19.56 11.71 18.17
C ASN A 301 -20.28 13.04 18.46
N SER A 302 -21.19 13.50 17.61
CA SER A 302 -22.08 14.60 17.99
C SER A 302 -23.47 14.52 17.36
N VAL A 303 -24.25 13.49 17.72
CA VAL A 303 -25.70 13.63 17.75
C VAL A 303 -26.20 13.06 19.06
N THR A 304 -26.27 13.91 20.09
CA THR A 304 -27.12 13.65 21.25
C THR A 304 -28.55 13.36 20.75
N PRO A 305 -29.17 12.22 21.09
CA PRO A 305 -30.53 11.94 20.68
C PRO A 305 -31.46 12.83 21.50
N LYS A 306 -31.95 13.93 20.90
CA LYS A 306 -33.20 14.52 21.41
C LYS A 306 -34.30 13.52 21.09
N MET A 307 -34.75 12.81 22.12
CA MET A 307 -36.01 12.07 22.11
C MET A 307 -37.12 12.96 21.53
N VAL A 308 -37.61 12.62 20.35
CA VAL A 308 -38.91 13.08 19.88
C VAL A 308 -39.91 12.01 20.32
N VAL A 309 -40.61 12.29 21.43
CA VAL A 309 -41.81 11.55 21.79
C VAL A 309 -42.86 11.91 20.75
N LEU A 310 -43.18 10.98 19.86
CA LEU A 310 -44.31 11.12 18.96
C LEU A 310 -45.57 10.70 19.73
N ASP A 311 -46.33 11.70 20.14
CA ASP A 311 -47.68 11.53 20.68
C ASP A 311 -48.56 10.88 19.61
N ALA A 312 -49.12 9.71 19.93
CA ALA A 312 -50.13 9.06 19.12
C ALA A 312 -51.48 9.78 19.33
N GLY A 313 -51.65 10.92 18.65
CA GLY A 313 -52.85 11.73 18.66
C GLY A 313 -53.63 11.66 17.35
N ARG A 314 -54.68 10.84 17.36
CA ARG A 314 -55.91 10.85 16.52
C ARG A 314 -56.12 12.04 15.58
N TYR A 315 -56.51 11.77 14.33
CA TYR A 315 -57.68 12.33 13.62
C TYR A 315 -57.95 11.35 12.45
N GLN A 316 -59.02 10.54 12.49
CA GLN A 316 -60.34 10.82 11.88
C GLN A 316 -60.25 11.50 10.51
#